data_AF-A0A7A6P5D0-F1
#
_entry.id   AF-A0A7A6P5D0-F1
#
_cell.length_a   1.000
_cell.length_b   1.000
_cell.length_c   1.000
_cell.angle_alpha   90.00
_cell.angle_beta   90.00
_cell.angle_gamma   90.00
#
_symmetry.space_group_name_H-M   'P 1'
#
loop_
_entity.id
_entity.type
_entity.pdbx_description
1 polymer ?
#
loop_
_entity_poly.entity_id
_entity_poly.type
_entity_poly.pdbx_seq_one_letter_code
_entity_poly.pdbx_strand_id
1 'polypeptide(L)'
;MQQVFFQETEYLNSVIDYNHKVETENLCLDIAYGTDKNFLFGCGISIASILKYNEGSRLCFHIFTDYFGDNDRKYFDALALQYKTRIKIYLINGDRLRSLPSTKNWTHAIYFRFVIADYFISKVAKVLYLDA
;
A
#
# COMPACT_ATOMS: atom_id res chain seq x y z
N MET A 1 -22.93 -4.15 -14.20
CA MET A 1 -22.06 -2.95 -14.10
C MET A 1 -21.51 -2.95 -12.68
N GLN A 2 -20.21 -3.15 -12.48
CA GLN A 2 -19.61 -3.04 -11.14
C GLN A 2 -19.59 -1.56 -10.78
N GLN A 3 -20.17 -1.21 -9.62
CA GLN A 3 -20.14 0.15 -9.11
C GLN A 3 -18.75 0.42 -8.54
N VAL A 4 -18.04 1.38 -9.13
CA VAL A 4 -16.73 1.85 -8.66
C VAL A 4 -16.97 3.02 -7.71
N PHE A 5 -16.50 2.92 -6.47
CA PHE A 5 -16.68 3.93 -5.42
C PHE A 5 -15.44 4.80 -5.24
N PHE A 6 -14.26 4.25 -5.51
CA PHE A 6 -12.98 4.92 -5.48
C PHE A 6 -12.66 5.49 -6.86
N GLN A 7 -12.79 6.81 -6.97
CA GLN A 7 -12.38 7.53 -8.17
C GLN A 7 -10.92 7.94 -8.01
N GLU A 8 -10.01 7.33 -8.76
CA GLU A 8 -8.56 7.63 -8.69
C GLU A 8 -8.29 9.14 -8.86
N THR A 9 -9.03 9.83 -9.73
CA THR A 9 -8.92 11.28 -9.97
C THR A 9 -9.24 12.13 -8.74
N GLU A 10 -10.03 11.63 -7.80
CA GLU A 10 -10.42 12.37 -6.60
C GLU A 10 -9.60 11.97 -5.37
N TYR A 11 -9.31 10.68 -5.24
CA TYR A 11 -8.75 10.12 -4.01
C TYR A 11 -7.27 9.75 -4.12
N LEU A 12 -6.68 9.60 -5.30
CA LEU A 12 -5.26 9.23 -5.46
C LEU A 12 -4.45 10.46 -5.85
N ASN A 13 -3.65 10.99 -4.92
CA ASN A 13 -2.80 12.15 -5.18
C ASN A 13 -1.59 11.78 -6.04
N SER A 14 -0.92 10.67 -5.73
CA SER A 14 0.23 10.19 -6.50
C SER A 14 0.55 8.73 -6.21
N VAL A 15 1.33 8.12 -7.10
CA VAL A 15 1.91 6.79 -6.91
C VAL A 15 3.42 6.88 -6.99
N ILE A 16 4.11 6.30 -6.02
CA ILE A 16 5.57 6.17 -6.01
C ILE A 16 5.89 4.69 -6.15
N ASP A 17 6.79 4.34 -7.06
CA ASP A 17 7.11 2.95 -7.40
C ASP A 17 8.59 2.67 -7.19
N TYR A 18 8.93 2.10 -6.04
CA TYR A 18 10.27 1.60 -5.74
C TYR A 18 10.39 0.19 -6.29
N ASN A 19 10.83 0.07 -7.54
CA ASN A 19 10.95 -1.22 -8.22
C ASN A 19 12.41 -1.64 -8.38
N HIS A 20 12.90 -2.42 -7.41
CA HIS A 20 14.26 -2.97 -7.41
C HIS A 20 14.29 -4.48 -7.70
N LYS A 21 13.23 -5.00 -8.33
CA LYS A 21 13.16 -6.41 -8.72
C LYS A 21 14.22 -6.74 -9.78
N VAL A 22 14.84 -7.90 -9.63
CA VAL A 22 15.82 -8.42 -10.61
C VAL A 22 15.16 -9.18 -11.76
N GLU A 23 14.00 -9.79 -11.53
CA GLU A 23 13.29 -10.60 -12.52
C GLU A 23 12.22 -9.79 -13.27
N THR A 24 12.09 -10.05 -14.57
CA THR A 24 11.07 -9.47 -15.48
C THR A 24 9.73 -10.22 -15.45
N GLU A 25 9.63 -11.34 -14.71
CA GLU A 25 8.38 -12.11 -14.61
C GLU A 25 7.33 -11.38 -13.75
N ASN A 26 6.13 -11.23 -14.31
CA ASN A 26 5.04 -10.46 -13.71
C ASN A 26 4.31 -11.17 -12.57
N LEU A 27 4.61 -12.44 -12.27
CA LEU A 27 3.87 -13.21 -11.28
C LEU A 27 4.46 -12.98 -9.88
N CYS A 28 3.89 -12.04 -9.13
CA CYS A 28 4.12 -11.85 -7.69
C CYS A 28 2.83 -12.02 -6.89
N LEU A 29 2.96 -12.32 -5.60
CA LEU A 29 1.86 -12.15 -4.66
C LEU A 29 1.80 -10.68 -4.25
N ASP A 30 0.68 -10.02 -4.59
CA ASP A 30 0.39 -8.65 -4.16
C ASP A 30 -0.08 -8.64 -2.70
N ILE A 31 0.64 -7.92 -1.85
CA ILE A 31 0.35 -7.70 -0.43
C ILE A 31 0.05 -6.22 -0.23
N ALA A 32 -1.12 -5.91 0.31
CA ALA A 32 -1.58 -4.54 0.50
C ALA A 32 -1.71 -4.17 1.99
N TYR A 33 -1.31 -2.94 2.29
CA TYR A 33 -1.44 -2.30 3.59
C TYR A 33 -2.25 -1.01 3.44
N GLY A 34 -3.07 -0.71 4.44
CA GLY A 34 -3.74 0.58 4.60
C GLY A 34 -3.29 1.19 5.92
N THR A 35 -2.48 2.24 5.87
CA THR A 35 -1.78 2.79 7.06
C THR A 35 -1.82 4.31 7.08
N ASP A 36 -1.97 4.88 8.27
CA ASP A 36 -1.72 6.31 8.48
C ASP A 36 -0.24 6.57 8.84
N LYS A 37 0.10 7.85 9.03
CA LYS A 37 1.45 8.31 9.41
C LYS A 37 2.05 7.57 10.61
N ASN A 38 1.25 7.24 11.62
CA ASN A 38 1.73 6.66 12.88
C ASN A 38 2.12 5.18 12.74
N PHE A 39 1.52 4.50 11.76
CA PHE A 39 1.74 3.06 11.54
C PHE A 39 2.71 2.75 10.38
N LEU A 40 3.21 3.77 9.66
CA LEU A 40 4.18 3.56 8.57
C LEU A 40 5.46 2.86 9.03
N PHE A 41 5.96 3.19 10.21
CA PHE A 41 7.14 2.51 10.77
C PHE A 41 6.85 1.02 11.02
N GLY A 42 5.70 0.71 11.65
CA GLY A 42 5.24 -0.67 11.86
C GLY A 42 5.06 -1.43 10.55
N CYS A 43 4.47 -0.77 9.54
CA CYS A 43 4.33 -1.31 8.18
C CYS A 43 5.70 -1.68 7.57
N GLY A 44 6.71 -0.82 7.71
CA GLY A 44 8.08 -1.10 7.27
C GLY A 44 8.69 -2.31 7.96
N ILE A 45 8.51 -2.44 9.28
CA ILE A 45 8.96 -3.61 10.06
C ILE A 45 8.24 -4.89 9.60
N SER A 46 6.92 -4.81 9.38
CA SER A 46 6.11 -5.93 8.88
C SER A 46 6.62 -6.42 7.52
N ILE A 47 6.82 -5.49 6.57
CA ILE A 47 7.39 -5.81 5.25
C ILE A 47 8.77 -6.44 5.37
N ALA A 48 9.67 -5.85 6.17
CA ALA A 48 11.00 -6.39 6.38
C ALA A 48 10.97 -7.81 6.96
N SER A 49 10.06 -8.09 7.89
CA SER A 49 9.90 -9.43 8.48
C SER A 49 9.42 -10.45 7.44
N ILE A 50 8.43 -10.09 6.63
CA ILE A 50 7.90 -10.96 5.57
C ILE A 50 9.01 -11.26 4.56
N LEU A 51 9.74 -10.25 4.11
CA LEU A 51 10.85 -10.41 3.18
C LEU A 51 11.95 -11.32 3.74
N LYS A 52 12.31 -11.12 5.01
CA LYS A 52 13.35 -11.91 5.69
C LYS A 52 12.98 -13.38 5.86
N TYR A 53 11.72 -13.70 6.13
CA TYR A 53 11.29 -15.08 6.40
C TYR A 53 10.64 -15.79 5.21
N ASN A 54 10.57 -15.13 4.05
CA ASN A 54 10.05 -15.69 2.81
C ASN A 54 11.05 -15.46 1.66
N GLU A 55 12.35 -15.65 1.94
CA GLU A 55 13.41 -15.51 0.94
C GLU A 55 13.12 -16.37 -0.30
N GLY A 56 13.37 -15.82 -1.49
CA GLY A 56 13.04 -16.45 -2.77
C GLY A 56 11.57 -16.33 -3.19
N SER A 57 10.67 -15.88 -2.32
CA SER A 57 9.28 -15.60 -2.71
C SER A 57 9.17 -14.32 -3.52
N ARG A 58 8.32 -14.34 -4.54
CA ARG A 58 8.04 -13.19 -5.39
C ARG A 58 6.91 -12.36 -4.80
N LEU A 59 7.26 -11.30 -4.08
CA LEU A 59 6.31 -10.44 -3.38
C LEU A 59 6.25 -9.04 -4.01
N CYS A 60 5.06 -8.43 -3.96
CA CYS A 60 4.81 -7.05 -4.34
C CYS A 60 4.07 -6.36 -3.19
N PHE A 61 4.61 -5.26 -2.69
CA PHE A 61 3.99 -4.54 -1.57
C PHE A 61 3.30 -3.27 -2.06
N HIS A 62 2.09 -3.03 -1.56
CA HIS A 62 1.23 -1.91 -1.93
C HIS A 62 0.76 -1.19 -0.67
N ILE A 63 1.24 0.02 -0.46
CA ILE A 63 0.99 0.77 0.78
C ILE A 63 0.10 1.95 0.43
N PHE A 64 -1.14 1.93 0.94
CA PHE A 64 -2.10 3.03 0.81
C PHE A 64 -2.03 3.86 2.07
N THR A 65 -1.70 5.14 1.92
CA THR A 65 -1.50 6.05 3.06
C THR A 65 -1.85 7.48 2.69
N ASP A 66 -2.28 8.30 3.64
CA ASP A 66 -2.54 9.72 3.45
C ASP A 66 -1.33 10.61 3.76
N TYR A 67 -0.20 10.01 4.13
CA TYR A 67 1.05 10.71 4.46
C TYR A 67 2.26 9.91 3.99
N PHE A 68 3.25 10.58 3.39
CA PHE A 68 4.54 9.94 3.06
C PHE A 68 5.67 10.97 2.97
N GLY A 69 6.45 11.08 4.04
CA GLY A 69 7.52 12.09 4.18
C GLY A 69 8.87 11.64 3.62
N ASP A 70 9.86 12.53 3.67
CA ASP A 70 11.20 12.30 3.09
C ASP A 70 11.95 11.15 3.75
N ASN A 71 11.83 11.01 5.08
CA ASN A 71 12.41 9.88 5.80
C ASN A 71 11.74 8.56 5.38
N ASP A 72 10.42 8.53 5.26
CA ASP A 72 9.69 7.35 4.81
C ASP A 72 10.14 6.95 3.40
N ARG A 73 10.24 7.92 2.48
CA ARG A 73 10.77 7.70 1.12
C ARG A 73 12.14 7.04 1.14
N LYS A 74 13.07 7.59 1.93
CA LYS A 74 14.41 7.04 2.07
C LYS A 74 14.41 5.62 2.63
N TYR A 75 13.60 5.35 3.67
CA TYR A 75 13.57 4.04 4.31
C TYR A 75 12.91 2.97 3.44
N PHE A 76 11.79 3.27 2.80
CA PHE A 76 11.11 2.33 1.92
C PHE A 76 11.88 2.05 0.62
N ASP A 77 12.56 3.05 0.06
CA ASP A 77 13.46 2.83 -1.08
C ASP A 77 14.64 1.93 -0.68
N ALA A 78 15.30 2.22 0.45
CA ALA A 78 16.38 1.39 0.97
C ALA A 78 15.93 -0.04 1.27
N LEU A 79 14.73 -0.22 1.84
CA LEU A 79 14.14 -1.54 2.10
C LEU A 79 13.87 -2.31 0.81
N ALA A 80 13.27 -1.66 -0.19
CA ALA A 80 12.99 -2.25 -1.49
C ALA A 80 14.30 -2.67 -2.19
N LEU A 81 15.33 -1.83 -2.12
CA LEU A 81 16.66 -2.10 -2.67
C LEU A 81 17.35 -3.26 -1.95
N GLN A 82 17.35 -3.27 -0.62
CA GLN A 82 18.02 -4.30 0.19
C GLN A 82 17.50 -5.71 -0.14
N TYR A 83 16.18 -5.84 -0.30
CA TYR A 83 15.54 -7.14 -0.56
C TYR A 83 15.20 -7.38 -2.04
N LYS A 84 15.63 -6.51 -2.94
CA LYS A 84 15.39 -6.63 -4.39
C LYS A 84 13.91 -6.85 -4.74
N THR A 85 13.05 -6.08 -4.09
CA THR A 85 11.59 -6.21 -4.19
C THR A 85 10.96 -4.96 -4.79
N ARG A 86 9.63 -5.00 -4.97
CA ARG A 86 8.84 -3.83 -5.38
C ARG A 86 7.96 -3.38 -4.23
N ILE A 87 8.04 -2.09 -3.91
CA ILE A 87 7.16 -1.43 -2.96
C ILE A 87 6.52 -0.23 -3.67
N LYS A 88 5.18 -0.26 -3.79
CA LYS A 88 4.39 0.85 -4.32
C LYS A 88 3.72 1.61 -3.20
N ILE A 89 3.84 2.92 -3.22
CA ILE A 89 3.16 3.82 -2.30
C ILE A 89 2.05 4.54 -3.06
N TYR A 90 0.84 4.44 -2.55
CA TYR A 90 -0.36 5.11 -3.05
C TYR A 90 -0.71 6.21 -2.07
N LEU A 91 -0.35 7.45 -2.41
CA LEU A 91 -0.63 8.60 -1.56
C LEU A 91 -2.08 9.02 -1.79
N ILE A 92 -2.92 8.77 -0.79
CA ILE A 92 -4.35 9.04 -0.82
C ILE A 92 -4.64 10.45 -0.35
N ASN A 93 -5.65 11.07 -0.93
CA ASN A 93 -6.15 12.36 -0.52
C ASN A 93 -6.81 12.27 0.86
N GLY A 94 -6.02 12.58 1.89
CA GLY A 94 -6.48 12.58 3.28
C GLY A 94 -7.67 13.50 3.53
N ASP A 95 -7.76 14.65 2.84
CA ASP A 95 -8.87 15.58 3.03
C ASP A 95 -10.18 15.00 2.48
N ARG A 96 -10.11 14.32 1.33
CA ARG A 96 -11.27 13.56 0.80
C ARG A 96 -11.66 12.41 1.71
N LEU A 97 -10.71 11.63 2.20
CA LEU A 97 -10.96 10.56 3.17
C LEU A 97 -11.63 11.09 4.45
N ARG A 98 -11.17 12.23 4.97
CA ARG A 98 -11.73 12.89 6.17
C ARG A 98 -13.10 13.52 5.95
N SER A 99 -13.51 13.71 4.70
CA SER A 99 -14.87 14.19 4.38
C SER A 99 -15.92 13.08 4.46
N LEU A 100 -15.49 11.82 4.51
CA LEU A 100 -16.37 10.67 4.64
C LEU A 100 -16.82 10.50 6.11
N PRO A 101 -17.99 9.87 6.35
CA PRO A 101 -18.50 9.65 7.70
C PRO A 101 -17.50 8.89 8.60
N SER A 102 -17.35 9.31 9.84
CA SER A 102 -16.56 8.58 10.83
C SER A 102 -17.24 8.60 12.20
N THR A 103 -16.85 7.67 13.06
CA THR A 103 -17.30 7.61 14.45
C THR A 103 -16.09 7.44 15.36
N LYS A 104 -16.27 7.57 16.68
CA LYS A 104 -15.18 7.31 17.64
C LYS A 104 -14.59 5.89 17.51
N ASN A 105 -15.42 4.91 17.14
CA ASN A 105 -15.00 3.51 17.01
C ASN A 105 -14.52 3.16 15.60
N TRP A 106 -14.84 3.98 14.61
CA TRP A 106 -14.50 3.78 13.20
C TRP A 106 -13.85 5.04 12.66
N THR A 107 -12.53 5.10 12.79
CA THR A 107 -11.73 6.19 12.24
C THR A 107 -11.64 6.07 10.71
N HIS A 108 -11.23 7.15 10.05
CA HIS A 108 -11.08 7.17 8.59
C HIS A 108 -10.11 6.10 8.05
N ALA A 109 -9.25 5.52 8.90
CA ALA A 109 -8.37 4.42 8.52
C ALA A 109 -9.11 3.18 8.00
N ILE A 110 -10.39 2.98 8.37
CA ILE A 110 -11.19 1.88 7.80
C ILE A 110 -11.31 2.00 6.28
N TYR A 111 -11.37 3.23 5.75
CA TYR A 111 -11.59 3.45 4.33
C TYR A 111 -10.45 2.94 3.45
N PHE A 112 -9.22 2.82 3.97
CA PHE A 112 -8.14 2.19 3.21
C PHE A 112 -8.50 0.76 2.79
N ARG A 113 -9.26 0.00 3.60
CA ARG A 113 -9.70 -1.36 3.25
C ARG A 113 -10.60 -1.36 2.01
N PHE A 114 -11.52 -0.40 1.92
CA PHE A 114 -12.40 -0.25 0.76
C PHE A 114 -11.66 0.28 -0.46
N VAL A 115 -10.79 1.27 -0.27
CA VAL A 115 -9.94 1.84 -1.32
C VAL A 115 -9.07 0.77 -1.96
N ILE A 116 -8.42 -0.09 -1.16
CA ILE A 116 -7.59 -1.18 -1.66
C ILE A 116 -8.42 -2.15 -2.50
N ALA A 117 -9.57 -2.60 -1.98
CA ALA A 117 -10.44 -3.54 -2.67
C ALA A 117 -10.90 -2.98 -4.03
N ASP A 118 -11.34 -1.72 -4.07
CA ASP A 118 -11.85 -1.10 -5.28
C ASP A 118 -10.71 -0.71 -6.25
N TYR A 119 -9.54 -0.31 -5.74
CA TYR A 119 -8.38 -0.05 -6.61
C TYR A 119 -7.94 -1.30 -7.37
N PHE A 120 -7.94 -2.47 -6.71
CA PHE A 120 -7.45 -3.71 -7.30
C PHE A 120 -8.51 -4.49 -8.07
N ILE A 121 -9.79 -4.11 -7.99
CA ILE A 121 -10.85 -4.77 -8.73
C ILE A 121 -10.51 -4.74 -10.23
N SER A 122 -10.56 -5.91 -10.86
CA SER A 122 -10.21 -6.09 -12.28
C SER A 122 -8.74 -5.80 -12.66
N LYS A 123 -7.84 -5.46 -11.72
CA LYS A 123 -6.39 -5.26 -11.98
C LYS A 123 -5.54 -6.47 -11.63
N VAL A 124 -5.91 -7.19 -10.58
CA VAL A 124 -5.21 -8.40 -10.12
C VAL A 124 -6.21 -9.48 -9.73
N ALA A 125 -5.81 -10.75 -9.85
CA ALA A 125 -6.68 -11.88 -9.50
C ALA A 125 -6.89 -12.03 -7.99
N LYS A 126 -5.89 -11.64 -7.18
CA LYS A 126 -5.92 -11.74 -5.73
C LYS A 126 -4.97 -10.71 -5.12
N VAL A 127 -5.36 -10.15 -3.98
CA VAL A 127 -4.50 -9.33 -3.12
C VAL A 127 -4.63 -9.85 -1.69
N LEU A 128 -3.51 -9.95 -0.97
CA LEU A 128 -3.48 -10.26 0.46
C LEU A 128 -3.44 -8.93 1.25
N TYR A 129 -4.51 -8.60 1.95
CA TYR A 129 -4.51 -7.46 2.86
C TYR A 129 -3.93 -7.84 4.22
N LEU A 130 -3.01 -7.02 4.74
CA LEU A 130 -2.47 -7.13 6.09
C LEU A 130 -2.63 -5.78 6.82
N ASP A 131 -2.91 -5.85 8.13
CA ASP A 131 -2.85 -4.66 8.98
C ASP A 131 -1.39 -4.36 9.35
N ALA A 132 -1.08 -3.07 9.51
CA ALA A 132 0.27 -2.59 9.82
C ALA A 132 0.58 -2.62 11.32
#